data_AF-A0A165QL80-F1
#
_entry.id   AF-A0A165QL80-F1
#
_cell.length_a   1.000
_cell.length_b   1.000
_cell.length_c   1.000
_cell.angle_alpha   90.00
_cell.angle_beta   90.00
_cell.angle_gamma   90.00
#
_symmetry.space_group_name_H-M   'P 1'
#
loop_
_entity.id
_entity.type
_entity.pdbx_description
1 polymer ?
#
loop_
_entity_poly.entity_id
_entity_poly.type
_entity_poly.pdbx_seq_one_letter_code
_entity_poly.pdbx_strand_id
1 'polypeptide(L)'
;MIAVGETTNVLYTQLICKNSGKVLGQVSGPTEQTAYCNKVWAIQSDQELIVTDKTDVAEPSNFYGPVPKNSNVYVYGDFLEEQKPTDIEPTWVGAALELEQMKNSAFDVAGNTWTAFNESGEVLGSSEF
;
A
#
# COMPACT_ATOMS: atom_id res chain seq x y z
N MET A 1 13.66 31.16 21.48
CA MET A 1 14.27 29.99 20.81
C MET A 1 13.21 29.37 19.94
N ILE A 2 13.45 29.30 18.64
CA ILE A 2 12.52 28.71 17.67
C ILE A 2 12.61 27.20 17.88
N ALA A 3 11.49 26.58 18.23
CA ALA A 3 11.36 25.13 18.15
C ALA A 3 11.43 24.78 16.65
N VAL A 4 12.60 24.33 16.21
CA VAL A 4 12.74 23.69 14.91
C VAL A 4 11.96 22.39 15.04
N GLY A 5 10.74 22.35 14.52
CA GLY A 5 10.03 21.09 14.38
C GLY A 5 10.90 20.19 13.51
N GLU A 6 11.44 19.13 14.10
CA GLU A 6 12.06 18.07 13.33
C GLU A 6 10.97 17.53 12.40
N THR A 7 11.00 17.93 11.13
CA THR A 7 10.37 17.16 10.08
C THR A 7 11.11 15.83 10.05
N THR A 8 10.61 14.86 10.81
CA THR A 8 10.98 13.47 10.65
C THR A 8 10.61 13.09 9.23
N ASN A 9 11.56 13.22 8.31
CA ASN A 9 11.40 12.71 6.96
C ASN A 9 11.13 11.21 7.09
N VAL A 10 9.91 10.80 6.71
CA VAL A 10 9.54 9.39 6.67
C VAL A 10 10.45 8.74 5.64
N LEU A 11 11.21 7.74 6.08
CA LEU A 11 11.98 6.91 5.17
C LEU A 11 11.17 5.68 4.80
N TYR A 12 11.36 5.25 3.57
CA TYR A 12 10.76 4.06 2.99
C TYR A 12 11.87 3.09 2.67
N THR A 13 11.77 1.87 3.20
CA THR A 13 12.53 0.72 2.70
C THR A 13 11.70 0.03 1.63
N GLN A 14 12.23 -0.05 0.41
CA GLN A 14 11.49 -0.57 -0.75
C GLN A 14 12.21 -1.77 -1.37
N LEU A 15 11.46 -2.83 -1.68
CA LEU A 15 11.92 -3.93 -2.54
C LEU A 15 11.62 -3.56 -3.97
N ILE A 16 12.64 -3.51 -4.81
CA ILE A 16 12.53 -3.07 -6.19
C ILE A 16 12.95 -4.20 -7.13
N CYS A 17 12.17 -4.41 -8.18
CA CYS A 17 12.60 -5.20 -9.33
C CYS A 17 13.61 -4.40 -10.16
N LYS A 18 14.87 -4.85 -10.22
CA LYS A 18 15.96 -4.15 -10.91
C LYS A 18 15.68 -3.85 -12.38
N ASN A 19 14.97 -4.76 -13.05
CA ASN A 19 14.73 -4.66 -14.49
C ASN A 19 13.64 -3.65 -14.85
N SER A 20 12.62 -3.49 -13.99
CA SER A 20 11.45 -2.65 -14.27
C SER A 20 11.40 -1.38 -13.43
N GLY A 21 12.17 -1.31 -12.34
CA GLY A 21 12.04 -0.26 -11.34
C GLY A 21 10.76 -0.34 -10.50
N LYS A 22 9.95 -1.39 -10.67
CA LYS A 22 8.68 -1.55 -9.92
C LYS A 22 8.98 -1.84 -8.45
N VAL A 23 8.28 -1.12 -7.56
CA VAL A 23 8.24 -1.41 -6.13
C VAL A 23 7.34 -2.62 -5.90
N LEU A 24 7.91 -3.67 -5.30
CA LEU A 24 7.26 -4.95 -5.01
C LEU A 24 6.80 -5.05 -3.55
N GLY A 25 7.37 -4.25 -2.67
CA GLY A 25 7.01 -4.15 -1.25
C GLY A 25 7.61 -2.88 -0.65
N GLN A 26 6.96 -2.31 0.36
CA GLN A 26 7.40 -1.09 1.03
C GLN A 26 7.14 -1.19 2.54
N VAL A 27 8.05 -0.60 3.32
CA VAL A 27 7.84 -0.36 4.74
C VAL A 27 8.30 1.04 5.07
N SER A 28 7.45 1.83 5.71
CA SER A 28 7.80 3.15 6.23
C SER A 28 8.33 3.05 7.67
N GLY A 29 9.40 3.78 7.97
CA GLY A 29 9.90 3.92 9.34
C GLY A 29 11.37 4.37 9.39
N PRO A 30 12.04 4.23 10.54
CA PRO A 30 13.41 4.72 10.72
C PRO A 30 14.43 3.93 9.87
N THR A 31 15.57 4.54 9.56
CA THR A 31 16.63 3.94 8.71
C THR A 31 17.07 2.55 9.15
N GLU A 32 17.08 2.30 10.47
CA GLU A 32 17.46 1.02 11.08
C GLU A 32 16.56 -0.16 10.62
N GLN A 33 15.35 0.13 10.15
CA GLN A 33 14.41 -0.84 9.62
C GLN A 33 14.94 -1.55 8.36
N THR A 34 15.82 -0.90 7.59
CA THR A 34 16.50 -1.50 6.42
C THR A 34 17.30 -2.75 6.80
N ALA A 35 18.02 -2.70 7.93
CA ALA A 35 18.81 -3.83 8.40
C ALA A 35 17.93 -4.99 8.87
N TYR A 36 16.70 -4.68 9.33
CA TYR A 36 15.70 -5.68 9.63
C TYR A 36 15.10 -6.26 8.34
N CYS A 37 14.65 -5.43 7.40
CA CYS A 37 14.10 -5.86 6.10
C CYS A 37 15.07 -6.80 5.35
N ASN A 38 16.37 -6.50 5.32
CA ASN A 38 17.39 -7.40 4.75
C ASN A 38 17.45 -8.80 5.38
N LYS A 39 16.99 -8.98 6.63
CA LYS A 39 16.99 -10.28 7.32
C LYS A 39 15.71 -11.07 7.08
N VAL A 40 14.58 -10.39 6.94
CA VAL A 40 13.25 -11.04 6.82
C VAL A 40 12.79 -11.18 5.38
N TRP A 41 13.20 -10.29 4.48
CA TRP A 41 12.82 -10.36 3.08
C TRP A 41 13.76 -11.30 2.33
N ALA A 42 13.17 -12.27 1.62
CA ALA A 42 13.89 -13.13 0.70
C ALA A 42 14.13 -12.38 -0.61
N ILE A 43 15.23 -11.62 -0.67
CA ILE A 43 15.59 -10.82 -1.85
C ILE A 43 16.12 -11.74 -2.95
N GLN A 44 15.45 -11.75 -4.10
CA GLN A 44 15.88 -12.51 -5.27
C GLN A 44 17.00 -11.78 -6.04
N SER A 45 17.69 -12.48 -6.95
CA SER A 45 18.85 -11.93 -7.67
C SER A 45 18.49 -10.72 -8.56
N ASP A 46 17.26 -10.67 -9.07
CA ASP A 46 16.69 -9.59 -9.88
C ASP A 46 16.01 -8.50 -9.03
N GLN A 47 16.14 -8.58 -7.69
CA GLN A 47 15.57 -7.63 -6.75
C GLN A 47 16.65 -6.91 -5.94
N GLU A 48 16.32 -5.74 -5.43
CA GLU A 48 17.16 -5.00 -4.49
C GLU A 48 16.34 -4.27 -3.44
N LEU A 49 16.97 -3.98 -2.31
CA LEU A 49 16.43 -3.10 -1.28
C LEU A 49 17.05 -1.71 -1.40
N ILE A 50 16.20 -0.69 -1.44
CA ILE A 50 16.64 0.70 -1.34
C ILE A 50 16.00 1.39 -0.13
N VAL A 51 16.66 2.44 0.34
CA VAL A 51 16.14 3.36 1.35
C VAL A 51 16.01 4.73 0.73
N THR A 52 14.82 5.32 0.81
CA THR A 52 14.51 6.58 0.16
C THR A 52 13.57 7.40 1.03
N ASP A 53 13.64 8.73 0.91
CA ASP A 53 12.71 9.68 1.52
C ASP A 53 11.52 10.00 0.58
N LYS A 54 11.46 9.35 -0.58
CA LYS A 54 10.42 9.53 -1.60
C LYS A 54 9.87 8.20 -2.07
N THR A 55 8.56 8.17 -2.28
CA THR A 55 7.87 7.03 -2.86
C THR A 55 6.65 7.47 -3.68
N ASP A 56 6.42 6.77 -4.79
CA ASP A 56 5.25 6.95 -5.66
C ASP A 56 4.17 5.89 -5.41
N VAL A 57 4.39 4.98 -4.46
CA VAL A 57 3.42 3.94 -4.06
C VAL A 57 2.93 4.16 -2.63
N ALA A 58 1.67 3.82 -2.41
CA ALA A 58 1.03 3.65 -1.12
C ALA A 58 0.94 2.15 -0.81
N GLU A 59 0.96 1.78 0.47
CA GLU A 59 0.71 0.41 0.91
C GLU A 59 -0.38 0.41 2.00
N PRO A 60 -1.66 0.61 1.61
CA PRO A 60 -2.76 0.63 2.56
C PRO A 60 -2.86 -0.69 3.32
N SER A 61 -3.35 -0.64 4.57
CA SER A 61 -3.47 -1.84 5.40
C SER A 61 -4.35 -2.92 4.75
N ASN A 62 -3.96 -4.19 4.90
CA ASN A 62 -4.57 -5.39 4.31
C ASN A 62 -4.55 -5.45 2.77
N PHE A 63 -3.72 -4.65 2.11
CA PHE A 63 -3.44 -4.82 0.69
C PHE A 63 -2.35 -5.87 0.50
N TYR A 64 -2.39 -6.57 -0.63
CA TYR A 64 -1.42 -7.63 -0.96
C TYR A 64 -0.06 -7.08 -1.41
N GLY A 65 0.03 -5.77 -1.62
CA GLY A 65 1.28 -5.08 -1.90
C GLY A 65 1.09 -3.61 -2.23
N PRO A 66 2.18 -2.92 -2.62
CA PRO A 66 2.15 -1.51 -2.94
C PRO A 66 1.32 -1.21 -4.19
N VAL A 67 0.63 -0.09 -4.14
CA VAL A 67 -0.25 0.42 -5.21
C VAL A 67 0.17 1.86 -5.55
N PRO A 68 0.17 2.30 -6.82
CA PRO A 68 0.48 3.68 -7.16
C PRO A 68 -0.38 4.68 -6.37
N LYS A 69 0.25 5.69 -5.74
CA LYS A 69 -0.43 6.62 -4.83
C LYS A 69 -1.68 7.25 -5.41
N ASN A 70 -1.62 7.59 -6.69
CA ASN A 70 -2.67 8.33 -7.40
C ASN A 70 -3.60 7.43 -8.22
N SER A 71 -3.43 6.10 -8.20
CA SER A 71 -4.37 5.21 -8.88
C SER A 71 -5.66 5.08 -8.09
N ASN A 72 -6.79 5.04 -8.79
CA ASN A 72 -8.08 4.80 -8.17
C ASN A 72 -8.18 3.37 -7.63
N VAL A 73 -8.72 3.28 -6.43
CA VAL A 73 -9.04 2.04 -5.73
C VAL A 73 -10.56 2.01 -5.54
N TYR A 74 -11.15 0.86 -5.84
CA TYR A 74 -12.58 0.59 -5.73
C TYR A 74 -12.80 -0.40 -4.58
N VAL A 75 -13.36 0.06 -3.47
CA VAL A 75 -13.60 -0.78 -2.29
C VAL A 75 -15.08 -1.15 -2.25
N TYR A 76 -15.35 -2.44 -2.10
CA TYR A 76 -16.68 -3.01 -1.95
C TYR A 76 -16.79 -3.64 -0.56
N GLY A 77 -17.67 -3.08 0.27
CA GLY A 77 -18.02 -3.64 1.58
C GLY A 77 -19.01 -4.79 1.48
N ASP A 78 -18.99 -5.67 2.48
CA ASP A 78 -19.74 -6.93 2.53
C ASP A 78 -19.56 -7.78 1.25
N PHE A 79 -18.37 -7.71 0.66
CA PHE A 79 -18.03 -8.34 -0.63
C PHE A 79 -16.66 -9.00 -0.58
N LEU A 80 -16.61 -10.29 -0.95
CA LEU A 80 -15.44 -11.17 -0.82
C LEU A 80 -15.17 -12.00 -2.08
N GLU A 81 -15.47 -11.43 -3.25
CA GLU A 81 -15.24 -12.13 -4.52
C GLU A 81 -13.90 -11.72 -5.13
N GLU A 82 -13.30 -12.61 -5.92
CA GLU A 82 -12.05 -12.35 -6.64
C GLU A 82 -12.23 -11.53 -7.93
N GLN A 83 -13.48 -11.27 -8.31
CA GLN A 83 -13.83 -10.54 -9.53
C GLN A 83 -14.59 -9.26 -9.20
N LYS A 84 -14.16 -8.15 -9.80
CA LYS A 84 -14.81 -6.86 -9.64
C LYS A 84 -16.25 -6.92 -10.18
N PRO A 85 -17.27 -6.57 -9.37
CA PRO A 85 -18.65 -6.62 -9.82
C PRO A 85 -18.92 -5.51 -10.84
N THR A 86 -19.82 -5.78 -11.78
CA THR A 86 -20.20 -4.82 -12.86
C THR A 86 -21.54 -4.15 -12.63
N ASP A 87 -22.36 -4.73 -11.75
CA ASP A 87 -23.75 -4.37 -11.48
C ASP A 87 -23.97 -3.77 -10.09
N ILE A 88 -22.90 -3.64 -9.31
CA ILE A 88 -22.91 -3.09 -7.95
C ILE A 88 -21.98 -1.87 -7.91
N GLU A 89 -22.43 -0.80 -7.26
CA GLU A 89 -21.59 0.37 -7.01
C GLU A 89 -20.61 0.09 -5.87
N PRO A 90 -19.35 0.54 -5.99
CA PRO A 90 -18.38 0.47 -4.90
C PRO A 90 -18.85 1.28 -3.70
N THR A 91 -18.60 0.76 -2.50
CA THR A 91 -18.82 1.49 -1.24
C THR A 91 -17.97 2.75 -1.17
N TRP A 92 -16.76 2.68 -1.75
CA TRP A 92 -15.85 3.82 -1.82
C TRP A 92 -14.97 3.77 -3.07
N VAL A 93 -14.67 4.96 -3.62
CA VAL A 93 -13.70 5.15 -4.71
C VAL A 93 -12.84 6.37 -4.41
N GLY A 94 -11.53 6.22 -4.56
CA GLY A 94 -10.57 7.30 -4.41
C GLY A 94 -9.14 6.83 -4.59
N ALA A 95 -8.17 7.72 -4.38
CA ALA A 95 -6.76 7.41 -4.58
C ALA A 95 -6.22 6.46 -3.49
N ALA A 96 -5.28 5.57 -3.84
CA ALA A 96 -4.65 4.66 -2.87
C ALA A 96 -3.99 5.40 -1.69
N LEU A 97 -3.41 6.59 -1.94
CA LEU A 97 -2.84 7.43 -0.90
C LEU A 97 -3.88 7.87 0.14
N GLU A 98 -5.13 8.10 -0.26
CA GLU A 98 -6.19 8.50 0.67
C GLU A 98 -6.48 7.37 1.66
N LEU A 99 -6.52 6.11 1.20
CA LEU A 99 -6.67 4.95 2.08
C LEU A 99 -5.48 4.79 3.02
N GLU A 100 -4.24 4.96 2.55
CA GLU A 100 -3.04 4.88 3.40
C GLU A 100 -3.05 5.94 4.52
N GLN A 101 -3.66 7.10 4.28
CA GLN A 101 -3.77 8.19 5.25
C GLN A 101 -4.93 8.01 6.24
N MET A 102 -5.89 7.11 5.96
CA MET A 102 -6.95 6.76 6.90
C MET A 102 -6.39 5.95 8.06
N LYS A 103 -7.05 6.03 9.23
CA LYS A 103 -6.57 5.38 10.44
C LYS A 103 -6.53 3.86 10.28
N ASN A 104 -7.55 3.30 9.63
CA ASN A 104 -7.67 1.86 9.41
C ASN A 104 -7.84 1.49 7.92
N SER A 105 -7.44 2.36 6.98
CA SER A 105 -7.52 2.07 5.54
C SER A 105 -8.97 1.76 5.09
N ALA A 106 -9.14 0.78 4.20
CA ALA A 106 -10.43 0.35 3.65
C ALA A 106 -11.46 -0.05 4.72
N PHE A 107 -11.02 -0.41 5.94
CA PHE A 107 -11.92 -0.64 7.06
C PHE A 107 -12.77 0.58 7.41
N ASP A 108 -12.18 1.79 7.35
CA ASP A 108 -12.87 3.03 7.72
C ASP A 108 -14.02 3.36 6.75
N VAL A 109 -14.01 2.79 5.53
CA VAL A 109 -15.02 3.05 4.49
C VAL A 109 -15.95 1.87 4.23
N ALA A 110 -15.51 0.64 4.50
CA ALA A 110 -16.24 -0.58 4.11
C ALA A 110 -16.46 -1.58 5.26
N GLY A 111 -16.00 -1.29 6.48
CA GLY A 111 -16.18 -2.15 7.64
C GLY A 111 -15.22 -3.34 7.66
N ASN A 112 -15.62 -4.45 8.26
CA ASN A 112 -14.71 -5.58 8.48
C ASN A 112 -14.54 -6.47 7.24
N THR A 113 -15.59 -6.55 6.42
CA THR A 113 -15.69 -7.46 5.28
C THR A 113 -15.62 -6.64 4.00
N TRP A 114 -14.53 -6.78 3.24
CA TRP A 114 -14.38 -6.01 2.00
C TRP A 114 -13.38 -6.63 1.03
N THR A 115 -13.51 -6.24 -0.23
CA THR A 115 -12.50 -6.45 -1.28
C THR A 115 -12.24 -5.15 -2.02
N ALA A 116 -10.96 -4.87 -2.27
CA ALA A 116 -10.50 -3.70 -3.01
C ALA A 116 -9.98 -4.11 -4.38
N PHE A 117 -10.32 -3.35 -5.41
CA PHE A 117 -9.89 -3.56 -6.79
C PHE A 117 -9.23 -2.32 -7.39
N ASN A 118 -8.42 -2.52 -8.42
CA ASN A 118 -7.98 -1.43 -9.30
C ASN A 118 -8.99 -1.15 -10.43
N GLU A 119 -8.62 -0.22 -11.33
CA GLU A 119 -9.41 0.11 -12.52
C GLU A 119 -9.60 -1.10 -13.45
N SER A 120 -8.55 -1.91 -13.63
CA SER A 120 -8.56 -3.11 -14.48
C SER A 120 -9.34 -4.29 -13.90
N GLY A 121 -9.78 -4.20 -12.64
CA GLY A 121 -10.51 -5.27 -11.95
C GLY A 121 -9.63 -6.30 -11.23
N GLU A 122 -8.33 -6.02 -11.07
CA GLU A 122 -7.43 -6.88 -10.28
C GLU A 122 -7.65 -6.61 -8.78
N VAL A 123 -7.64 -7.67 -7.98
CA VAL A 123 -7.75 -7.57 -6.51
C VAL A 123 -6.47 -6.94 -5.95
N LEU A 124 -6.64 -5.91 -5.13
CA LEU A 124 -5.57 -5.21 -4.44
C LEU A 124 -5.44 -5.61 -2.97
N GLY A 125 -6.54 -6.06 -2.36
CA GLY A 125 -6.59 -6.48 -0.96
C GLY A 125 -7.99 -6.93 -0.57
N SER A 126 -8.09 -7.62 0.56
CA SER A 126 -9.36 -8.03 1.14
C SER A 126 -9.27 -8.17 2.65
N SER A 127 -10.42 -8.28 3.30
CA SER A 127 -10.54 -8.45 4.74
C SER A 127 -11.79 -9.25 5.07
N GLU A 128 -11.65 -10.22 5.99
CA GLU A 128 -12.72 -11.07 6.51
C GLU A 128 -12.59 -11.12 8.05
N PHE A 129 -13.30 -10.27 8.79
CA PHE A 129 -13.20 -10.22 10.27
C PHE A 129 -14.51 -10.01 11.02
#